data_AF-A0A9K3HEU7-F1
#
_entry.id   AF-A0A9K3HEU7-F1
#
_cell.length_a   1.000
_cell.length_b   1.000
_cell.length_c   1.000
_cell.angle_alpha   90.00
_cell.angle_beta   90.00
_cell.angle_gamma   90.00
#
_symmetry.space_group_name_H-M   'P 1'
#
loop_
_entity.id
_entity.type
_entity.pdbx_description
1 polymer ?
#
loop_
_entity_poly.entity_id
_entity_poly.type
_entity_poly.pdbx_seq_one_letter_code
_entity_poly.pdbx_strand_id
1 'polypeptide(L)'
;MRMLGFAPIKEMLDANVCVSLGTDGAPSNNRMSIVDEMYLASLINKGREVYTKDTTDPTALPAESVLKMATVNGAKAVLWENEIGSLEVGKKVIILFSPKT
;
A
#
# COMPACT_ATOMS: atom_id res chain seq x y z
N MET A 1 -7.60 6.24 -13.10
CA MET A 1 -7.82 6.51 -11.68
C MET A 1 -7.57 8.00 -11.44
N ARG A 2 -8.62 8.78 -11.14
CA ARG A 2 -8.47 10.15 -10.64
C ARG A 2 -8.83 10.08 -9.16
N MET A 3 -7.83 10.20 -8.30
CA MET A 3 -8.01 10.17 -6.85
C MET A 3 -8.90 11.36 -6.45
N LEU A 4 -9.92 11.13 -5.61
CA LEU A 4 -10.85 12.19 -5.18
C LEU A 4 -10.28 13.08 -4.07
N GLY A 5 -9.20 12.62 -3.41
CA GLY A 5 -8.53 13.33 -2.33
C GLY A 5 -7.33 12.52 -1.80
N PHE A 6 -6.66 13.05 -0.78
CA PHE A 6 -5.46 12.44 -0.21
C PHE A 6 -5.75 11.87 1.18
N ALA A 7 -5.75 10.55 1.32
CA ALA A 7 -5.85 9.92 2.64
C ALA A 7 -4.60 10.25 3.50
N PRO A 8 -4.75 10.49 4.82
CA PRO A 8 -3.64 10.82 5.71
C PRO A 8 -2.83 9.55 6.09
N ILE A 9 -2.25 8.87 5.09
CA ILE A 9 -1.63 7.55 5.26
C ILE A 9 -0.45 7.60 6.25
N LYS A 10 0.39 8.64 6.17
CA LYS A 10 1.53 8.76 7.07
C LYS A 10 1.08 8.88 8.52
N GLU A 11 0.10 9.72 8.78
CA GLU A 11 -0.46 9.93 10.12
C GLU A 11 -1.15 8.67 10.65
N MET A 12 -1.85 7.93 9.78
CA MET A 12 -2.44 6.64 10.14
C MET A 12 -1.38 5.61 10.53
N LEU A 13 -0.29 5.51 9.76
CA LEU A 13 0.82 4.60 10.06
C LEU A 13 1.55 5.01 11.35
N ASP A 14 1.82 6.30 11.54
CA ASP A 14 2.43 6.84 12.76
C ASP A 14 1.54 6.58 14.00
N ALA A 15 0.22 6.49 13.82
CA ALA A 15 -0.76 6.12 14.84
C ALA A 15 -0.99 4.59 14.99
N ASN A 16 -0.16 3.74 14.37
CA ASN A 16 -0.28 2.28 14.36
C ASN A 16 -1.60 1.74 13.77
N VAL A 17 -2.28 2.50 12.91
CA VAL A 17 -3.46 2.03 12.18
C VAL A 17 -3.03 1.03 11.11
N CYS A 18 -3.78 -0.07 10.99
CA CYS A 18 -3.56 -1.03 9.91
C CYS A 18 -4.01 -0.43 8.57
N VAL A 19 -3.06 -0.06 7.72
CA VAL A 19 -3.32 0.44 6.36
C VAL A 19 -2.97 -0.64 5.34
N SER A 20 -3.89 -0.91 4.42
CA SER A 20 -3.73 -1.82 3.28
C SER A 20 -4.05 -1.13 1.95
N LEU A 21 -3.75 -1.81 0.83
CA LEU A 21 -4.08 -1.34 -0.51
C LEU A 21 -5.29 -2.09 -1.08
N GLY A 22 -6.10 -1.36 -1.84
CA GLY A 22 -7.18 -1.92 -2.66
C GLY A 22 -7.28 -1.14 -3.98
N THR A 23 -7.61 -1.84 -5.06
CA THR A 23 -7.72 -1.23 -6.39
C THR A 23 -9.00 -0.41 -6.57
N ASP A 24 -9.98 -0.60 -5.69
CA ASP A 24 -11.39 -0.23 -5.93
C ASP A 24 -11.96 -0.93 -7.18
N GLY A 25 -13.21 -0.63 -7.55
CA GLY A 25 -13.93 -1.27 -8.65
C GLY A 25 -13.55 -0.79 -10.05
N ALA A 26 -13.91 -1.60 -11.06
CA ALA A 26 -13.66 -1.31 -12.47
C ALA A 26 -14.11 0.09 -12.97
N PRO A 27 -15.23 0.68 -12.48
CA PRO A 27 -15.65 2.03 -12.90
C PRO A 27 -14.74 3.16 -12.38
N SER A 28 -13.94 2.91 -11.34
CA SER A 28 -13.05 3.88 -10.68
C SER A 28 -11.56 3.54 -10.82
N ASN A 29 -11.24 2.30 -11.24
CA ASN A 29 -9.91 1.84 -11.64
C ASN A 29 -9.98 0.83 -12.80
N ASN A 30 -9.27 1.09 -13.88
CA ASN A 30 -9.37 0.26 -15.10
C ASN A 30 -8.19 -0.70 -15.30
N ARG A 31 -7.33 -0.88 -14.29
CA ARG A 31 -6.13 -1.73 -14.37
C ARG A 31 -6.16 -2.93 -13.44
N MET A 32 -6.79 -2.81 -12.26
CA MET A 32 -6.82 -3.86 -11.24
C MET A 32 -5.43 -4.44 -10.92
N SER A 33 -4.40 -3.59 -10.93
CA SER A 33 -3.00 -3.98 -10.72
C SER A 33 -2.49 -3.46 -9.38
N ILE A 34 -2.28 -4.34 -8.41
CA ILE A 34 -1.71 -3.96 -7.11
C ILE A 34 -0.30 -3.37 -7.25
N VAL A 35 0.47 -3.77 -8.26
CA VAL A 35 1.81 -3.18 -8.51
C VAL A 35 1.68 -1.70 -8.89
N ASP A 36 0.70 -1.36 -9.73
CA ASP A 36 0.42 0.03 -10.09
C ASP A 36 -0.11 0.82 -8.88
N GLU A 37 -0.95 0.20 -8.05
CA GLU A 37 -1.45 0.83 -6.80
C GLU A 37 -0.32 1.11 -5.81
N MET A 38 0.65 0.20 -5.67
CA MET A 38 1.83 0.40 -4.84
C MET A 38 2.64 1.62 -5.31
N TYR A 39 2.88 1.71 -6.62
CA TYR A 39 3.60 2.84 -7.21
C TYR A 39 2.85 4.17 -6.97
N LEU A 40 1.55 4.18 -7.25
CA LEU A 40 0.70 5.35 -7.09
C LEU A 40 0.63 5.80 -5.62
N ALA A 41 0.41 4.87 -4.69
CA ALA A 41 0.33 5.16 -3.27
C ALA A 41 1.60 5.81 -2.73
N SER A 42 2.78 5.31 -3.12
CA SER A 42 4.06 5.89 -2.68
C SER A 42 4.23 7.33 -3.18
N LEU A 43 4.00 7.58 -4.48
CA LEU A 43 4.26 8.88 -5.08
C LEU A 43 3.27 9.94 -4.64
N ILE A 44 1.97 9.61 -4.60
CA ILE A 44 0.94 10.57 -4.23
C ILE A 44 1.12 11.03 -2.78
N ASN A 45 1.42 10.12 -1.85
CA ASN A 45 1.60 10.50 -0.44
C ASN A 45 2.84 11.36 -0.22
N LYS A 46 3.90 11.20 -1.01
CA LYS A 46 5.06 12.11 -1.00
C LYS A 46 4.69 13.49 -1.53
N GLY A 47 3.89 13.55 -2.60
CA GLY A 47 3.36 14.80 -3.14
C GLY A 47 2.41 15.50 -2.17
N ARG A 48 1.60 14.75 -1.42
CA ARG A 48 0.71 15.26 -0.37
C ARG A 48 1.45 16.06 0.70
N GLU A 49 2.67 15.66 1.06
CA GLU A 49 3.46 16.41 2.05
C GLU A 49 3.68 17.86 1.62
N VAL A 50 3.86 18.12 0.32
CA VAL A 50 3.96 19.48 -0.23
C VAL A 50 2.68 20.27 0.04
N TYR A 51 1.52 19.66 -0.23
CA TYR A 51 0.22 20.31 -0.02
C TYR A 51 -0.13 20.55 1.44
N THR A 52 0.45 19.79 2.38
CA THR A 52 0.06 19.81 3.80
C THR A 52 1.07 20.49 4.70
N LYS A 53 2.34 20.56 4.30
CA LYS A 53 3.47 21.06 5.12
C LYS A 53 4.36 22.05 4.38
N ASP A 54 4.00 22.47 3.16
CA ASP A 54 4.79 23.32 2.28
C ASP A 54 6.23 22.80 2.04
N THR A 55 6.44 21.49 2.21
CA THR A 55 7.75 20.84 2.07
C THR A 55 7.59 19.41 1.57
N THR A 56 8.61 18.88 0.90
CA THR A 56 8.60 17.50 0.40
C THR A 56 9.40 16.61 1.34
N ASP A 57 8.82 15.47 1.74
CA ASP A 57 9.57 14.37 2.36
C ASP A 57 9.54 13.14 1.42
N PRO A 58 10.65 12.83 0.71
CA PRO A 58 10.71 11.67 -0.18
C PRO A 58 10.63 10.33 0.58
N THR A 59 10.76 10.35 1.91
CA THR A 59 10.70 9.20 2.80
C THR A 59 9.33 9.03 3.47
N ALA A 60 8.36 9.91 3.21
CA ALA A 60 7.04 9.91 3.85
C ALA A 60 6.26 8.58 3.70
N LEU A 61 6.44 7.88 2.57
CA LEU A 61 5.90 6.54 2.37
C LEU A 61 6.91 5.67 1.58
N PRO A 62 7.83 4.99 2.27
CA PRO A 62 8.91 4.23 1.65
C PRO A 62 8.37 2.92 1.05
N ALA A 63 9.10 2.37 0.07
CA ALA A 63 8.69 1.19 -0.69
C ALA A 63 8.40 -0.02 0.22
N GLU A 64 9.18 -0.22 1.29
CA GLU A 64 8.95 -1.30 2.25
C GLU A 64 7.60 -1.18 2.97
N SER A 65 7.20 0.04 3.34
CA SER A 65 5.89 0.27 3.97
C SER A 65 4.76 -0.05 3.01
N VAL A 66 4.90 0.36 1.75
CA VAL A 66 3.93 0.05 0.69
C VAL A 66 3.85 -1.46 0.43
N LEU A 67 4.99 -2.17 0.43
CA LEU A 67 5.00 -3.62 0.29
C LEU A 67 4.29 -4.30 1.47
N LYS A 68 4.48 -3.81 2.70
CA LYS A 68 3.72 -4.28 3.88
C LYS A 68 2.22 -4.02 3.73
N MET A 69 1.83 -2.84 3.23
CA MET A 69 0.44 -2.49 2.91
C MET A 69 -0.19 -3.46 1.89
N ALA A 70 0.59 -3.92 0.90
CA ALA A 70 0.15 -4.89 -0.11
C ALA A 70 0.17 -6.35 0.36
N THR A 71 0.81 -6.66 1.49
CA THR A 71 1.05 -8.04 1.95
C THR A 71 0.54 -8.24 3.37
N VAL A 72 1.39 -8.15 4.39
CA VAL A 72 1.07 -8.48 5.79
C VAL A 72 -0.06 -7.61 6.35
N ASN A 73 -0.10 -6.31 6.02
CA ASN A 73 -1.21 -5.46 6.46
C ASN A 73 -2.49 -5.74 5.66
N GLY A 74 -2.37 -6.15 4.40
CA GLY A 74 -3.50 -6.62 3.60
C GLY A 74 -4.17 -7.82 4.24
N ALA A 75 -3.38 -8.83 4.63
CA ALA A 75 -3.85 -10.00 5.37
C ALA A 75 -4.51 -9.60 6.70
N LYS A 76 -3.87 -8.74 7.48
CA LYS A 76 -4.42 -8.23 8.74
C LYS A 76 -5.73 -7.46 8.56
N ALA A 77 -5.86 -6.65 7.50
CA ALA A 77 -7.07 -5.89 7.22
C ALA A 77 -8.29 -6.77 6.91
N VAL A 78 -8.05 -8.00 6.43
CA VAL A 78 -9.11 -9.00 6.14
C VAL A 78 -9.17 -10.13 7.17
N LEU A 79 -8.50 -9.97 8.33
CA LEU A 79 -8.45 -10.92 9.44
C LEU A 79 -7.82 -12.27 9.10
N TRP A 80 -6.89 -12.31 8.14
CA TRP A 80 -6.18 -13.51 7.67
C TRP A 80 -4.66 -13.46 7.95
N GLU A 81 -4.23 -12.66 8.93
CA GLU A 81 -2.82 -12.49 9.28
C GLU A 81 -2.14 -13.77 9.80
N ASN A 82 -2.92 -14.75 10.24
CA ASN A 82 -2.41 -16.04 10.72
C ASN A 82 -2.30 -17.07 9.59
N GLU A 83 -2.90 -16.80 8.43
CA GLU A 83 -2.97 -17.71 7.30
C GLU A 83 -2.09 -17.29 6.13
N ILE A 84 -1.97 -16.00 5.83
CA ILE A 84 -1.26 -15.47 4.65
C ILE A 84 -0.53 -14.15 4.97
N GLY A 85 0.14 -13.59 3.95
CA GLY A 85 0.72 -12.24 4.01
C GLY A 85 2.20 -12.18 4.38
N SER A 86 2.78 -13.30 4.84
CA SER A 86 4.22 -13.42 5.12
C SER A 86 4.76 -14.83 4.87
N LEU A 87 6.07 -14.95 4.74
CA LEU A 87 6.77 -16.22 4.56
C LEU A 87 7.21 -16.77 5.92
N GLU A 88 6.28 -17.38 6.64
CA GLU A 88 6.49 -17.97 7.97
C GLU A 88 6.03 -19.42 8.01
N VAL A 89 6.67 -20.23 8.84
CA VAL A 89 6.27 -21.63 9.07
C VAL A 89 4.83 -21.66 9.59
N GLY A 90 3.99 -22.49 8.98
CA GLY A 90 2.58 -22.66 9.35
C GLY A 90 1.61 -21.78 8.56
N LYS A 91 2.08 -20.78 7.81
CA LYS A 91 1.25 -19.97 6.91
C LYS A 91 1.18 -20.55 5.50
N LYS A 92 0.10 -20.26 4.78
CA LYS A 92 -0.02 -20.50 3.34
C LYS A 92 0.86 -19.51 2.60
N VAL A 93 1.61 -20.02 1.62
CA VAL A 93 2.60 -19.23 0.88
C VAL A 93 2.02 -18.81 -0.46
N ILE A 94 2.02 -17.49 -0.70
CA ILE A 94 1.72 -16.88 -2.00
C ILE A 94 2.98 -16.11 -2.41
N ILE A 95 3.58 -16.50 -3.54
CA ILE A 95 4.81 -15.88 -4.05
C ILE A 95 4.47 -15.21 -5.38
N LEU A 96 4.83 -13.92 -5.49
CA LEU A 96 4.84 -13.19 -6.74
C LEU A 96 6.29 -13.15 -7.25
N PHE A 97 6.52 -13.70 -8.43
CA PHE A 97 7.82 -13.70 -9.07
C PHE A 97 7.88 -12.59 -10.12
N SER A 98 8.83 -11.67 -9.98
CA SER A 98 9.19 -10.71 -11.04
C SER A 98 10.38 -11.27 -11.80
N PRO A 99 10.20 -11.85 -13.00
CA PRO A 99 11.32 -12.30 -13.81
C PRO A 99 12.24 -11.12 -14.13
N LYS A 100 13.56 -11.34 -14.08
CA LYS A 100 14.51 -10.41 -14.68
C LYS A 100 14.38 -10.55 -16.20
N THR A 101 13.84 -9.53 -16.86
CA THR A 101 13.99 -9.30 -18.30
C THR A 101 15.33 -8.66 -18.59
#